data_AF-A0A366EPC8-F1
#
_entry.id   AF-A0A366EPC8-F1
#
_cell.length_a   1.000
_cell.length_b   1.000
_cell.length_c   1.000
_cell.angle_alpha   90.00
_cell.angle_beta   90.00
_cell.angle_gamma   90.00
#
_symmetry.space_group_name_H-M   'P 1'
#
loop_
_entity.id
_entity.type
_entity.pdbx_description
1 polymer ?
#
loop_
_entity_poly.entity_id
_entity_poly.type
_entity_poly.pdbx_seq_one_letter_code
_entity_poly.pdbx_strand_id
1 'polypeptide(L)' 'MTNPKKPFNDVSEHMSKIEGAPMSKPEMGSLPLGIRIIGYVIIGFTALTSLFVIVFGFLD' A
#
# COMPACT_ATOMS: atom_id res chain seq x y z
N MET A 1 23.22 10.39 25.54
CA MET A 1 23.34 9.69 24.24
C MET A 1 23.42 8.20 24.53
N THR A 2 22.29 7.50 24.60
CA THR A 2 22.27 6.04 24.74
C THR A 2 21.44 5.50 23.60
N ASN A 3 22.11 5.03 22.54
CA ASN A 3 21.48 4.20 21.52
C ASN A 3 21.49 2.78 22.13
N PRO A 4 20.35 2.25 22.63
CA PRO A 4 20.34 0.92 23.21
C PRO A 4 20.71 -0.06 22.10
N LYS A 5 21.90 -0.66 22.22
CA LYS A 5 22.44 -1.59 21.24
C LYS A 5 21.43 -2.73 21.09
N LYS A 6 20.87 -2.88 19.89
CA LYS A 6 19.85 -3.90 19.59
C LYS A 6 20.38 -5.28 20.04
N PRO A 7 19.59 -6.07 20.79
CA PRO A 7 20.02 -7.41 21.20
C PRO A 7 20.30 -8.27 19.97
N PHE A 8 21.41 -9.01 19.99
CA PHE A 8 21.83 -9.89 18.87
C PHE A 8 20.80 -10.97 18.54
N ASN A 9 19.99 -11.36 19.53
CA ASN A 9 18.93 -12.35 19.41
C ASN A 9 17.55 -11.69 19.48
N ASP A 10 17.29 -10.74 18.60
CA ASP A 10 15.95 -10.20 18.41
C ASP A 10 15.15 -11.17 17.52
N VAL A 11 14.35 -12.01 18.17
CA VAL A 11 13.50 -13.00 17.50
C VAL A 11 12.57 -12.32 16.49
N SER A 12 12.11 -11.10 16.77
CA SER A 12 11.24 -10.36 15.85
C SER A 12 11.96 -9.93 14.57
N GLU A 13 13.25 -9.58 14.66
CA GLU A 13 14.10 -9.27 13.50
C GLU A 13 14.42 -10.50 12.68
N HIS A 14 14.77 -11.61 13.33
CA HIS A 14 15.07 -12.86 12.64
C HIS A 14 13.84 -13.40 11.90
N MET A 15 12.68 -13.38 12.55
CA MET A 15 11.41 -13.77 11.97
C MET A 15 11.03 -12.84 10.82
N SER A 16 11.17 -11.51 10.98
CA SER A 16 11.00 -10.53 9.90
C SER A 16 11.93 -10.75 8.71
N LYS A 17 13.14 -11.27 8.92
CA LYS A 17 14.14 -11.46 7.87
C LYS A 17 13.94 -12.76 7.09
N ILE A 18 13.44 -13.81 7.75
CA ILE A 18 13.20 -15.13 7.16
C ILE A 18 11.80 -15.24 6.57
N GLU A 19 10.78 -14.88 7.35
CA GLU A 19 9.38 -15.00 6.95
C GLU A 19 8.93 -13.82 6.10
N GLY A 20 9.72 -12.75 6.10
CA GLY A 20 9.34 -11.44 5.58
C GLY A 20 8.40 -10.76 6.57
N ALA A 21 8.84 -9.65 7.17
CA ALA A 21 7.89 -8.78 7.85
C ALA A 21 6.78 -8.38 6.87
N PRO A 22 5.53 -8.18 7.34
CA PRO A 22 4.51 -7.54 6.53
C PRO A 22 5.08 -6.18 6.12
N MET A 23 5.56 -6.11 4.88
CA MET A 23 6.20 -4.91 4.37
C MET A 23 5.13 -3.83 4.40
N SER A 24 5.47 -2.69 5.00
CA SER A 24 4.63 -1.50 4.97
C SER A 24 4.18 -1.27 3.54
N LYS A 25 2.87 -1.02 3.39
CA LYS A 25 2.12 -0.81 2.14
C LYS A 25 3.02 -0.52 0.93
N PRO A 26 3.02 -1.37 -0.11
CA PRO A 26 3.97 -1.26 -1.20
C PRO A 26 3.92 0.15 -1.80
N GLU A 27 5.09 0.78 -1.89
CA GLU A 27 5.21 2.11 -2.49
C GLU A 27 4.72 2.05 -3.93
N MET A 28 3.78 2.90 -4.30
CA MET A 28 3.14 2.85 -5.63
C MET A 28 4.15 3.03 -6.78
N GLY A 29 5.33 3.60 -6.48
CA GLY A 29 6.46 3.76 -7.41
C GLY A 29 7.36 2.52 -7.57
N SER A 30 7.29 1.53 -6.68
CA SER A 30 8.13 0.31 -6.75
C SER A 30 7.54 -0.79 -7.63
N LEU A 31 6.29 -0.62 -8.07
CA LEU A 31 5.59 -1.57 -8.94
C LEU A 31 6.02 -1.41 -10.42
N PRO A 32 6.10 -2.50 -11.19
CA PRO A 32 6.33 -2.44 -12.63
C PRO A 32 5.30 -1.55 -13.34
N LEU A 33 5.72 -0.88 -14.41
CA LEU A 33 4.90 0.11 -15.11
C LEU A 33 3.51 -0.42 -15.50
N GLY A 34 3.41 -1.67 -15.98
CA GLY A 34 2.14 -2.28 -16.34
C GLY A 34 1.15 -2.39 -15.18
N ILE A 35 1.62 -2.81 -13.99
CA ILE A 35 0.77 -2.92 -12.79
C ILE A 35 0.34 -1.54 -12.31
N ARG A 36 1.23 -0.53 -12.41
CA ARG A 36 0.89 0.85 -12.07
C ARG A 36 -0.22 1.39 -12.96
N ILE A 37 -0.15 1.16 -14.27
CA ILE A 37 -1.18 1.59 -15.23
C ILE A 37 -2.53 0.95 -14.87
N ILE A 38 -2.55 -0.37 -14.62
CA ILE A 38 -3.78 -1.07 -14.22
C ILE A 38 -4.34 -0.47 -12.93
N GLY A 39 -3.49 -0.20 -11.93
CA GLY A 39 -3.89 0.45 -10.69
C GLY A 39 -4.53 1.82 -10.91
N TYR A 40 -3.92 2.68 -11.73
CA TYR A 40 -4.49 4.00 -12.05
C TYR A 40 -5.82 3.91 -12.80
N VAL A 41 -5.97 2.94 -13.72
CA VAL A 41 -7.24 2.72 -14.45
C VAL A 41 -8.35 2.30 -13.49
N ILE A 42 -8.08 1.34 -12.60
CA ILE A 42 -9.09 0.86 -11.64
C ILE A 42 -9.50 1.98 -10.68
N ILE A 43 -8.52 2.70 -10.11
CA ILE A 43 -8.80 3.81 -9.19
C ILE A 43 -9.56 4.93 -9.91
N GLY A 44 -9.13 5.31 -11.11
CA GLY A 44 -9.78 6.35 -11.90
C GLY A 44 -11.22 5.99 -12.28
N PHE A 45 -11.45 4.76 -12.75
CA PHE A 45 -12.78 4.27 -13.08
C PHE A 45 -13.70 4.22 -11.85
N THR A 46 -13.18 3.74 -10.72
CA THR A 46 -13.94 3.67 -9.47
C THR A 46 -14.31 5.06 -8.96
N ALA A 47 -13.36 6.01 -9.00
CA ALA A 47 -13.61 7.38 -8.59
C ALA A 47 -14.65 8.06 -9.50
N LEU A 48 -14.53 7.87 -10.82
CA LEU A 48 -15.44 8.46 -11.80
C LEU A 48 -16.86 7.90 -11.67
N THR A 49 -17.00 6.58 -11.55
CA THR A 49 -18.31 5.93 -11.35
C THR A 49 -18.95 6.35 -10.03
N SER A 50 -18.18 6.42 -8.94
CA SER A 50 -18.65 6.92 -7.65
C SER A 50 -19.15 8.37 -7.76
N LEU A 51 -18.43 9.23 -8.48
CA LEU A 51 -18.86 10.61 -8.73
C LEU A 51 -20.20 10.66 -9.46
N PHE A 52 -20.38 9.85 -10.51
CA PHE A 52 -21.65 9.79 -11.23
C PHE A 52 -22.80 9.34 -10.32
N VAL A 53 -22.61 8.30 -9.51
CA VAL A 53 -23.64 7.83 -8.57
C VAL A 53 -24.06 8.95 -7.62
N ILE A 54 -23.11 9.71 -7.09
CA ILE A 54 -23.40 10.84 -6.20
C ILE A 54 -24.18 11.93 -6.95
N VAL A 55 -23.70 12.35 -8.13
CA VAL A 55 -24.33 13.42 -8.91
C VAL A 55 -25.75 13.03 -9.34
N PHE A 56 -25.93 11.83 -9.89
CA PHE A 56 -27.26 11.36 -10.29
C PHE A 56 -28.18 11.09 -9.10
N GLY A 57 -27.64 10.64 -7.96
CA GLY A 57 -28.41 10.48 -6.74
C GLY A 57 -28.93 11.80 -6.13
N PHE A 58 -28.36 12.95 -6.52
CA PHE A 58 -28.86 14.27 -6.14
C PHE A 58 -29.75 14.93 -7.20
N LEU A 59 -29.85 14.34 -8.40
CA LEU A 59 -30.69 14.79 -9.51
C LEU A 59 -32.08 14.14 -9.51
N ASP A 60 -32.30 13.16 -8.63
CA ASP A 60 -33.61 12.59 -8.27
C ASP A 60 -34.25 13.42 -7.14
#